data_AF-A0A2Z4V1T4-F1
#
_entry.id   AF-A0A2Z4V1T4-F1
#
_cell.length_a   1.000
_cell.length_b   1.000
_cell.length_c   1.000
_cell.angle_alpha   90.00
_cell.angle_beta   90.00
_cell.angle_gamma   90.00
#
_symmetry.space_group_name_H-M   'P 1'
#
loop_
_entity.id
_entity.type
_entity.pdbx_description
1 polymer ?
#
loop_
_entity_poly.entity_id
_entity_poly.type
_entity_poly.pdbx_seq_one_letter_code
_entity_poly.pdbx_strand_id
1 'polypeptide(L)'
;MSSPTPTPPPPCSVGKSETPPPAVTGNVLTAAPGERNARSLLDADEFMTVTATLARNELNFDRVYAQQVIVETLKFVVAAGESDERLAPSAIIDKGFHALLEKTEIHHAVGARLGVFVHHYPAVSGSAPIAPGWLQRTVDAIRRAGFAEEKDMWA
;
A
#
# COMPACT_ATOMS: atom_id res chain seq x y z
N MET A 1 18.05 2.01 34.57
CA MET A 1 17.82 0.85 33.68
C MET A 1 17.54 1.43 32.30
N SER A 2 18.49 1.36 31.38
CA SER A 2 18.28 1.85 30.01
C SER A 2 17.54 0.79 29.21
N SER A 3 16.32 1.08 28.78
CA SER A 3 15.61 0.22 27.84
C SER A 3 16.37 0.16 26.51
N PRO A 4 16.49 -1.01 25.87
CA PRO A 4 17.10 -1.09 24.55
C PRO A 4 16.25 -0.31 23.54
N THR A 5 16.90 0.56 22.77
CA THR A 5 16.27 1.30 21.67
C THR A 5 15.80 0.29 20.62
N PRO A 6 14.51 0.29 20.22
CA PRO A 6 14.04 -0.60 19.18
C PRO A 6 14.78 -0.31 17.88
N THR A 7 15.33 -1.35 17.25
CA THR A 7 16.03 -1.22 15.97
C THR A 7 15.03 -0.84 14.88
N PRO A 8 15.26 0.25 14.12
CA PRO A 8 14.35 0.66 13.07
C PRO A 8 14.22 -0.44 12.00
N PRO A 9 13.02 -0.67 11.45
CA PRO A 9 12.82 -1.67 10.42
C PRO A 9 13.51 -1.31 9.10
N PRO A 10 13.80 -2.31 8.25
CA PRO A 10 14.34 -2.07 6.93
C PRO A 10 13.35 -1.22 6.12
N PRO A 11 13.86 -0.38 5.22
CA PRO A 11 13.05 0.60 4.50
C PRO A 11 12.29 -0.02 3.33
N CYS A 12 11.15 0.57 2.98
CA CYS A 12 10.18 -0.01 2.05
C CYS A 12 10.57 0.02 0.54
N SER A 13 11.54 0.85 0.14
CA SER A 13 11.62 1.28 -1.28
C SER A 13 13.03 1.34 -1.91
N VAL A 14 14.08 0.84 -1.27
CA VAL A 14 15.42 0.87 -1.88
C VAL A 14 15.54 -0.15 -3.02
N GLY A 15 15.81 0.33 -4.24
CA GLY A 15 16.31 -0.48 -5.35
C GLY A 15 15.29 -0.95 -6.39
N LYS A 16 14.17 -0.25 -6.61
CA LYS A 16 13.17 -0.63 -7.62
C LYS A 16 13.33 0.21 -8.89
N SER A 17 13.43 -0.46 -10.04
CA SER A 17 13.46 0.17 -11.36
C SER A 17 12.07 0.76 -11.69
N GLU A 18 12.03 2.03 -12.11
CA GLU A 18 10.80 2.66 -12.59
C GLU A 18 10.44 2.10 -13.97
N THR A 19 9.44 1.23 -14.02
CA THR A 19 8.78 0.83 -15.26
C THR A 19 7.54 1.71 -15.45
N PRO A 20 7.31 2.29 -16.64
CA PRO A 20 6.08 3.04 -16.89
C PRO A 20 4.84 2.15 -16.68
N PRO A 21 3.73 2.73 -16.22
CA PRO A 21 2.54 1.96 -15.87
C PRO A 21 2.01 1.21 -17.11
N PRO A 22 1.73 -0.10 -17.02
CA PRO A 22 1.10 -0.83 -18.11
C PRO A 22 -0.34 -0.34 -18.33
N ALA A 23 -0.88 -0.60 -19.51
CA ALA A 23 -2.30 -0.35 -19.79
C ALA A 23 -3.15 -1.34 -18.97
N VAL A 24 -3.75 -0.88 -17.87
CA VAL A 24 -4.53 -1.75 -16.98
C VAL A 24 -5.95 -1.99 -17.50
N THR A 25 -6.40 -3.23 -17.34
CA THR A 25 -7.74 -3.71 -17.69
C THR A 25 -8.72 -3.33 -16.56
N GLY A 26 -9.85 -2.69 -16.88
CA GLY A 26 -10.74 -1.99 -15.94
C GLY A 26 -11.49 -2.79 -14.85
N ASN A 27 -10.95 -3.89 -14.33
CA ASN A 27 -11.67 -4.83 -13.45
C ASN A 27 -11.42 -4.65 -11.92
N VAL A 28 -10.58 -3.69 -11.48
CA VAL A 28 -10.04 -3.67 -10.10
C VAL A 28 -10.83 -2.76 -9.12
N LEU A 29 -11.85 -2.03 -9.59
CA LEU A 29 -12.59 -1.09 -8.72
C LEU A 29 -13.63 -1.75 -7.80
N THR A 30 -13.99 -3.00 -8.06
CA THR A 30 -14.95 -3.78 -7.27
C THR A 30 -14.42 -5.17 -7.01
N ALA A 31 -14.56 -5.64 -5.77
CA ALA A 31 -14.19 -7.00 -5.38
C ALA A 31 -15.09 -8.04 -6.07
N ALA A 32 -14.56 -9.22 -6.36
CA ALA A 32 -15.38 -10.32 -6.88
C ALA A 32 -16.37 -10.80 -5.80
N PRO A 33 -17.50 -11.43 -6.17
CA PRO A 33 -18.44 -11.98 -5.20
C PRO A 33 -17.74 -12.97 -4.23
N GLY A 34 -17.81 -12.67 -2.93
CA GLY A 34 -17.17 -13.48 -1.88
C GLY A 34 -15.77 -13.03 -1.47
N GLU A 35 -15.16 -12.07 -2.17
CA GLU A 35 -13.89 -11.45 -1.75
C GLU A 35 -14.12 -10.30 -0.77
N ARG A 36 -13.16 -10.09 0.13
CA ARG A 36 -13.15 -8.91 0.99
C ARG A 36 -12.93 -7.67 0.11
N ASN A 37 -13.71 -6.62 0.35
CA ASN A 37 -13.61 -5.39 -0.43
C ASN A 37 -12.73 -4.34 0.27
N ALA A 38 -11.46 -4.21 -0.15
CA ALA A 38 -10.55 -3.22 0.45
C ALA A 38 -11.05 -1.79 0.28
N ARG A 39 -11.82 -1.50 -0.78
CA ARG A 39 -12.40 -0.18 -1.04
C ARG A 39 -13.29 0.30 0.11
N SER A 40 -13.92 -0.60 0.87
CA SER A 40 -14.83 -0.22 1.95
C SER A 40 -14.13 0.33 3.20
N LEU A 41 -12.78 0.32 3.24
CA LEU A 41 -12.03 0.96 4.33
C LEU A 41 -12.10 2.48 4.32
N LEU A 42 -12.40 3.03 3.15
CA LEU A 42 -12.63 4.46 2.94
C LEU A 42 -14.08 4.66 2.54
N ASP A 43 -14.70 5.76 2.94
CA ASP A 43 -15.97 6.18 2.34
C ASP A 43 -15.75 6.73 0.91
N ALA A 44 -16.81 7.29 0.30
CA ALA A 44 -16.73 7.85 -1.05
C ALA A 44 -15.75 9.02 -1.13
N ASP A 45 -15.83 9.95 -0.19
CA ASP A 45 -15.10 11.21 -0.20
C ASP A 45 -13.65 11.02 0.24
N GLU A 46 -13.40 10.18 1.24
CA GLU A 46 -12.07 9.78 1.68
C GLU A 46 -11.29 9.17 0.52
N PHE A 47 -11.89 8.22 -0.21
CA PHE A 47 -11.24 7.57 -1.35
C PHE A 47 -10.95 8.53 -2.49
N MET A 48 -11.91 9.40 -2.82
CA MET A 48 -11.72 10.41 -3.86
C MET A 48 -10.63 11.42 -3.45
N THR A 49 -10.54 11.76 -2.17
CA THR A 49 -9.51 12.64 -1.62
C THR A 49 -8.13 12.04 -1.75
N VAL A 50 -7.95 10.77 -1.34
CA VAL A 50 -6.66 10.07 -1.44
C VAL A 50 -6.27 9.84 -2.90
N THR A 51 -7.22 9.41 -3.74
CA THR A 51 -7.01 9.25 -5.19
C THR A 51 -6.57 10.55 -5.85
N ALA A 52 -7.25 11.67 -5.56
CA ALA A 52 -6.90 12.97 -6.12
C ALA A 52 -5.52 13.45 -5.65
N THR A 53 -5.10 13.05 -4.45
CA THR A 53 -3.76 13.33 -3.93
C THR A 53 -2.71 12.56 -4.72
N LEU A 54 -2.92 11.25 -4.92
CA LEU A 54 -2.03 10.43 -5.75
C LEU A 54 -1.91 10.98 -7.17
N ALA A 55 -3.02 11.27 -7.84
CA ALA A 55 -3.01 11.78 -9.21
C ALA A 55 -2.36 13.18 -9.35
N ARG A 56 -2.35 13.99 -8.27
CA ARG A 56 -1.60 15.25 -8.23
C ARG A 56 -0.10 15.04 -8.09
N ASN A 57 0.30 14.02 -7.34
CA ASN A 57 1.71 13.69 -7.10
C ASN A 57 2.33 12.96 -8.31
N GLU A 58 1.53 12.18 -9.05
CA GLU A 58 1.96 11.35 -10.17
C GLU A 58 1.29 11.82 -11.48
N LEU A 59 1.90 12.79 -12.16
CA LEU A 59 1.31 13.46 -13.34
C LEU A 59 1.02 12.53 -14.53
N ASN A 60 1.61 11.34 -14.55
CA ASN A 60 1.39 10.31 -15.56
C ASN A 60 0.25 9.34 -15.24
N PHE A 61 -0.40 9.47 -14.07
CA PHE A 61 -1.50 8.60 -13.69
C PHE A 61 -2.82 9.23 -14.12
N ASP A 62 -3.60 8.50 -14.93
CA ASP A 62 -5.00 8.85 -15.09
C ASP A 62 -5.79 8.54 -13.82
N ARG A 63 -7.02 9.07 -13.74
CA ARG A 63 -7.87 8.92 -12.56
C ARG A 63 -8.21 7.46 -12.26
N VAL A 64 -8.49 6.63 -13.27
CA VAL A 64 -8.90 5.23 -13.08
C VAL A 64 -7.71 4.44 -12.55
N TYR A 65 -6.54 4.64 -13.13
CA TYR A 65 -5.31 4.02 -12.67
C TYR A 65 -4.98 4.41 -11.23
N ALA A 66 -5.07 5.71 -10.88
CA ALA A 66 -4.88 6.16 -9.52
C ALA A 66 -5.87 5.49 -8.54
N GLN A 67 -7.14 5.32 -8.91
CA GLN A 67 -8.12 4.62 -8.08
C GLN A 67 -7.73 3.17 -7.83
N GLN A 68 -7.25 2.47 -8.86
CA GLN A 68 -6.80 1.07 -8.74
C GLN A 68 -5.56 0.95 -7.84
N VAL A 69 -4.60 1.87 -7.96
CA VAL A 69 -3.43 1.95 -7.07
C VAL A 69 -3.87 2.16 -5.62
N ILE A 70 -4.87 3.00 -5.35
CA ILE A 70 -5.40 3.17 -3.98
C ILE A 70 -6.10 1.91 -3.49
N VAL A 71 -6.84 1.18 -4.33
CA VAL A 71 -7.42 -0.11 -3.92
C VAL A 71 -6.33 -1.11 -3.52
N GLU A 72 -5.28 -1.27 -4.32
CA GLU A 72 -4.14 -2.15 -3.98
C GLU A 72 -3.37 -1.65 -2.75
N THR A 73 -3.26 -0.34 -2.56
CA THR A 73 -2.69 0.26 -1.34
C THR A 73 -3.48 -0.12 -0.09
N LEU A 74 -4.81 -0.08 -0.16
CA LEU A 74 -5.65 -0.49 0.96
C LEU A 74 -5.50 -1.99 1.26
N LYS A 75 -5.38 -2.86 0.24
CA LYS A 75 -5.06 -4.28 0.42
C LYS A 75 -3.73 -4.47 1.15
N PHE A 76 -2.70 -3.72 0.75
CA PHE A 76 -1.40 -3.73 1.41
C PHE A 76 -1.48 -3.29 2.89
N VAL A 77 -2.19 -2.21 3.19
CA VAL A 77 -2.34 -1.70 4.56
C VAL A 77 -3.04 -2.73 5.46
N VAL A 78 -4.08 -3.40 4.97
CA VAL A 78 -4.72 -4.49 5.71
C VAL A 78 -3.73 -5.63 5.96
N ALA A 79 -3.06 -6.11 4.91
CA ALA A 79 -2.11 -7.20 5.02
C ALA A 79 -0.96 -6.87 6.00
N ALA A 80 -0.48 -5.64 5.98
CA ALA A 80 0.56 -5.16 6.89
C ALA A 80 0.06 -5.04 8.34
N GLY A 81 -1.22 -4.71 8.55
CA GLY A 81 -1.83 -4.67 9.88
C GLY A 81 -2.12 -6.05 10.47
N GLU A 82 -2.40 -7.04 9.62
CA GLU A 82 -2.74 -8.42 10.04
C GLU A 82 -1.52 -9.36 10.08
N SER A 83 -0.34 -8.92 9.62
CA SER A 83 0.87 -9.74 9.50
C SER A 83 1.84 -9.51 10.66
N ASP A 84 2.36 -10.60 11.22
CA ASP A 84 3.51 -10.55 12.15
C ASP A 84 4.85 -10.31 11.42
N GLU A 85 4.88 -10.53 10.10
CA GLU A 85 6.05 -10.29 9.25
C GLU A 85 6.12 -8.84 8.76
N ARG A 86 7.34 -8.36 8.56
CA ARG A 86 7.59 -7.05 7.93
C ARG A 86 7.35 -7.13 6.43
N LEU A 87 6.34 -6.40 5.96
CA LEU A 87 5.99 -6.31 4.55
C LEU A 87 6.55 -5.04 3.91
N ALA A 88 6.72 -5.08 2.59
CA ALA A 88 7.07 -3.91 1.79
C ALA A 88 6.12 -3.80 0.58
N PRO A 89 5.64 -2.60 0.23
CA PRO A 89 4.82 -2.39 -0.96
C PRO A 89 5.66 -2.49 -2.24
N SER A 90 5.08 -2.66 -3.42
CA SER A 90 5.79 -2.38 -4.68
C SER A 90 6.08 -0.88 -4.84
N ALA A 91 6.86 -0.47 -5.84
CA ALA A 91 7.19 0.95 -6.04
C ALA A 91 5.93 1.81 -6.27
N ILE A 92 4.96 1.28 -7.03
CA ILE A 92 3.72 2.00 -7.30
C ILE A 92 2.79 2.03 -6.09
N ILE A 93 2.72 0.95 -5.33
CA ILE A 93 1.89 0.90 -4.12
C ILE A 93 2.47 1.78 -3.00
N ASP A 94 3.79 1.96 -2.97
CA ASP A 94 4.43 2.93 -2.05
C ASP A 94 3.95 4.36 -2.31
N LYS A 95 3.84 4.77 -3.59
CA LYS A 95 3.29 6.08 -3.97
C LYS A 95 1.84 6.26 -3.49
N GLY A 96 1.02 5.21 -3.63
CA GLY A 96 -0.34 5.19 -3.09
C GLY A 96 -0.37 5.30 -1.56
N PHE A 97 0.55 4.62 -0.86
CA PHE A 97 0.65 4.71 0.59
C PHE A 97 1.09 6.11 1.04
N HIS A 98 2.01 6.76 0.34
CA HIS A 98 2.38 8.16 0.60
C HIS A 98 1.19 9.11 0.45
N ALA A 99 0.38 8.95 -0.60
CA ALA A 99 -0.83 9.74 -0.78
C ALA A 99 -1.84 9.57 0.37
N LEU A 100 -1.94 8.36 0.95
CA LEU A 100 -2.76 8.11 2.15
C LEU A 100 -2.14 8.77 3.40
N LEU A 101 -0.82 8.69 3.58
CA LEU A 101 -0.12 9.28 4.73
C LEU A 101 -0.19 10.80 4.76
N GLU A 102 -0.22 11.45 3.61
CA GLU A 102 -0.47 12.90 3.50
C GLU A 102 -1.86 13.30 4.02
N LYS A 103 -2.80 12.34 4.11
CA LYS A 103 -4.13 12.52 4.71
C LYS A 103 -4.17 11.88 6.09
N THR A 104 -3.39 12.46 7.01
CA THR A 104 -3.15 11.91 8.34
C THR A 104 -4.41 11.56 9.13
N GLU A 105 -5.47 12.37 9.03
CA GLU A 105 -6.78 12.07 9.66
C GLU A 105 -7.43 10.81 9.06
N ILE A 106 -7.45 10.71 7.73
CA ILE A 106 -7.99 9.54 7.00
C ILE A 106 -7.16 8.30 7.34
N HIS A 107 -5.84 8.40 7.31
CA HIS A 107 -4.95 7.29 7.66
C HIS A 107 -5.16 6.82 9.10
N HIS A 108 -5.32 7.74 10.05
CA HIS A 108 -5.65 7.42 11.43
C HIS A 108 -7.02 6.72 11.55
N ALA A 109 -8.03 7.19 10.82
CA ALA A 109 -9.35 6.56 10.78
C ALA A 109 -9.29 5.13 10.21
N VAL A 110 -8.50 4.89 9.16
CA VAL A 110 -8.24 3.53 8.65
C VAL A 110 -7.63 2.65 9.74
N GLY A 111 -6.62 3.14 10.46
CA GLY A 111 -6.03 2.39 11.56
C GLY A 111 -7.03 2.06 12.68
N ALA A 112 -7.90 3.01 13.03
CA ALA A 112 -8.97 2.79 13.99
C ALA A 112 -9.98 1.71 13.52
N ARG A 113 -10.32 1.69 12.22
CA ARG A 113 -11.20 0.66 11.62
C ARG A 113 -10.55 -0.73 11.61
N LEU A 114 -9.22 -0.79 11.49
CA LEU A 114 -8.46 -2.05 11.51
C LEU A 114 -8.09 -2.51 12.93
N GLY A 115 -8.17 -1.62 13.93
CA GLY A 115 -7.68 -1.89 15.28
C GLY A 115 -6.15 -1.85 15.42
N VAL A 116 -5.44 -1.40 14.38
CA VAL A 116 -3.97 -1.31 14.34
C VAL A 116 -3.54 -0.14 13.45
N PHE A 117 -2.50 0.58 13.86
CA PHE A 117 -1.93 1.67 13.06
C PHE A 117 -0.71 1.16 12.28
N VAL A 118 -0.77 1.21 10.95
CA VAL A 118 0.33 0.76 10.10
C VAL A 118 1.34 1.90 9.93
N HIS A 119 2.53 1.73 10.50
CA HIS A 119 3.59 2.70 10.38
C HIS A 119 4.34 2.55 9.05
N HIS A 120 4.57 3.66 8.36
CA HIS A 120 5.44 3.72 7.19
C HIS A 120 6.87 4.06 7.59
N TYR A 121 7.84 3.36 7.00
CA TYR A 121 9.27 3.57 7.23
C TYR A 121 9.96 3.87 5.89
N PRO A 122 10.15 5.17 5.58
CA PRO A 122 10.72 5.58 4.30
C PRO A 122 12.13 5.05 4.08
N ALA A 123 12.43 4.73 2.83
CA ALA A 123 13.81 4.59 2.38
C ALA A 123 14.53 5.93 2.41
N VAL A 124 15.65 5.98 3.13
CA VAL A 124 16.58 7.12 3.14
C VAL A 124 17.91 6.72 2.48
N SER A 125 18.71 7.68 2.04
CA SER A 125 20.05 7.37 1.49
C SER A 125 20.88 6.52 2.46
N GLY A 126 21.56 5.49 1.96
CA GLY A 126 22.35 4.54 2.78
C GLY A 126 21.53 3.44 3.47
N SER A 127 20.22 3.44 3.26
CA SER A 127 19.32 2.36 3.69
C SER A 127 19.73 0.98 3.15
N ALA A 128 19.62 -0.04 4.00
CA ALA A 128 19.81 -1.42 3.56
C ALA A 128 18.78 -1.82 2.48
N PRO A 129 19.15 -2.68 1.52
CA PRO A 129 18.19 -3.24 0.57
C PRO A 129 17.06 -3.98 1.28
N ILE A 130 15.89 -4.01 0.65
CA ILE A 130 14.77 -4.84 1.12
C ILE A 130 15.20 -6.31 1.09
N ALA A 131 14.87 -7.07 2.14
CA ALA A 131 15.24 -8.47 2.24
C ALA A 131 14.73 -9.29 1.04
N PRO A 132 15.54 -10.20 0.46
CA PRO A 132 15.13 -11.04 -0.67
C PRO A 132 13.79 -11.74 -0.43
N GLY A 133 12.99 -11.90 -1.49
CA GLY A 133 11.66 -12.53 -1.41
C GLY A 133 10.57 -11.66 -0.78
N TRP A 134 10.82 -10.36 -0.55
CA TRP A 134 9.83 -9.44 0.04
C TRP A 134 8.53 -9.40 -0.75
N LEU A 135 8.61 -9.43 -2.08
CA LEU A 135 7.44 -9.34 -2.93
C LEU A 135 6.50 -10.53 -2.69
N GLN A 136 7.04 -11.74 -2.71
CA GLN A 136 6.27 -12.95 -2.46
C GLN A 136 5.65 -12.94 -1.06
N ARG A 137 6.40 -12.51 -0.03
CA ARG A 137 5.86 -12.36 1.34
C ARG A 137 4.69 -11.40 1.39
N THR A 138 4.79 -10.23 0.76
CA THR A 138 3.71 -9.24 0.72
C THR A 138 2.48 -9.76 -0.01
N VAL A 139 2.65 -10.36 -1.20
CA VAL A 139 1.54 -10.93 -1.98
C VAL A 139 0.86 -12.07 -1.23
N ASP A 140 1.61 -12.94 -0.57
CA ASP A 140 1.03 -14.02 0.24
C ASP A 140 0.27 -13.49 1.45
N ALA A 141 0.75 -12.39 2.07
CA ALA A 141 0.01 -11.73 3.15
C ALA A 141 -1.30 -11.09 2.66
N ILE A 142 -1.30 -10.46 1.48
CA ILE A 142 -2.52 -9.92 0.84
C ILE A 142 -3.55 -11.04 0.60
N ARG A 143 -3.09 -12.20 0.11
CA ARG A 143 -3.95 -13.37 -0.10
C ARG A 143 -4.49 -13.94 1.22
N ARG A 144 -3.65 -14.04 2.26
CA ARG A 144 -4.08 -14.45 3.60
C ARG A 144 -5.13 -13.50 4.21
N ALA A 145 -5.03 -12.21 3.92
CA ALA A 145 -6.01 -11.19 4.33
C ALA A 145 -7.35 -11.25 3.56
N GLY A 146 -7.47 -12.15 2.58
CA GLY A 146 -8.70 -12.42 1.84
C GLY A 146 -8.87 -11.59 0.56
N PHE A 147 -7.77 -11.09 -0.02
CA PHE A 147 -7.79 -10.32 -1.27
C PHE A 147 -7.02 -11.01 -2.39
N ALA A 148 -7.47 -10.84 -3.63
CA ALA A 148 -6.65 -11.09 -4.81
C ALA A 148 -5.78 -9.85 -5.13
N GLU A 149 -4.52 -10.06 -5.47
CA GLU A 149 -3.63 -8.98 -5.92
C GLU A 149 -3.86 -8.62 -7.40
N GLU A 150 -3.66 -7.35 -7.78
CA GLU A 150 -3.46 -7.02 -9.19
C GLU A 150 -1.98 -7.21 -9.58
N LYS A 151 -1.70 -8.29 -10.30
CA LYS A 151 -0.35 -8.79 -10.59
C LYS A 151 0.54 -7.72 -11.23
N ASP A 152 0.00 -6.95 -12.16
CA ASP A 152 0.76 -5.92 -12.88
C ASP A 152 1.20 -4.76 -11.98
N MET A 153 0.53 -4.53 -10.85
CA MET A 153 0.91 -3.52 -9.85
C MET A 153 1.89 -4.05 -8.80
N TRP A 154 2.12 -5.35 -8.77
CA TRP A 154 3.01 -6.04 -7.84
C TRP A 154 4.25 -6.63 -8.53
N ALA A 155 4.40 -6.49 -9.85
CA ALA A 155 5.55 -6.97 -10.61
C ALA A 155 6.83 -6.13 -10.40
#